data_AF-A0A5J4DRP7-F1
#
_entry.id   AF-A0A5J4DRP7-F1
#
_cell.length_a   1.000
_cell.length_b   1.000
_cell.length_c   1.000
_cell.angle_alpha   90.00
_cell.angle_beta   90.00
_cell.angle_gamma   90.00
#
_symmetry.space_group_name_H-M   'P 1'
#
loop_
_entity.id
_entity.type
_entity.pdbx_description
1 polymer ?
#
loop_
_entity_poly.entity_id
_entity_poly.type
_entity_poly.pdbx_seq_one_letter_code
_entity_poly.pdbx_strand_id
1 'polypeptide(L)'
;MVTHDNIHIPSESFPHWIWFVIEFAIVLAVSALLSREITGAFENLEEVMQNWVFMGCLSGIFGAWYIIIRGFILKKPILTSR
;
A
#
# COMPACT_ATOMS: atom_id res chain seq x y z
N MET A 1 -35.07 -22.26 -24.49
CA MET A 1 -33.95 -23.04 -23.92
C MET A 1 -33.33 -22.14 -22.86
N VAL A 2 -33.33 -22.56 -21.59
CA VAL A 2 -32.68 -21.80 -20.53
C VAL A 2 -31.21 -22.17 -20.54
N THR A 3 -30.36 -21.26 -21.03
CA THR A 3 -28.91 -21.35 -20.87
C THR A 3 -28.59 -20.91 -19.45
N HIS A 4 -28.20 -21.86 -18.60
CA HIS A 4 -27.57 -21.53 -17.32
C HIS A 4 -26.10 -21.20 -17.62
N ASP A 5 -25.67 -19.99 -17.31
CA ASP A 5 -24.25 -19.62 -17.37
C ASP A 5 -23.49 -20.50 -16.37
N ASN A 6 -22.64 -21.39 -16.88
CA ASN A 6 -21.80 -22.32 -16.13
C ASN A 6 -20.37 -21.79 -15.92
N ILE A 7 -20.16 -20.50 -16.16
CA ILE A 7 -18.90 -19.82 -15.90
C ILE A 7 -18.79 -19.57 -14.39
N HIS A 8 -18.24 -20.56 -13.70
CA HIS A 8 -17.75 -20.42 -12.33
C HIS A 8 -16.47 -19.57 -12.37
N ILE A 9 -16.63 -18.24 -12.36
CA ILE A 9 -15.53 -17.35 -11.97
C ILE A 9 -15.50 -17.38 -10.45
N PRO A 10 -14.47 -17.97 -9.80
CA PRO A 10 -14.35 -17.90 -8.36
C PRO A 10 -14.27 -16.42 -7.98
N SER A 11 -15.27 -15.95 -7.25
CA SER A 11 -15.37 -14.55 -6.82
C SER A 11 -14.30 -14.16 -5.79
N GLU A 12 -13.55 -15.15 -5.28
CA GLU A 12 -12.42 -14.94 -4.38
C GLU A 12 -11.18 -15.64 -4.95
N SER A 13 -10.26 -14.85 -5.49
CA SER A 13 -9.02 -15.39 -6.10
C SER A 13 -7.89 -15.62 -5.09
N PHE A 14 -7.95 -15.08 -3.86
CA PHE A 14 -7.04 -15.41 -2.75
C PHE A 14 -7.66 -15.04 -1.38
N PRO A 15 -7.30 -15.75 -0.27
CA PRO A 15 -7.66 -15.35 1.09
C PRO A 15 -7.36 -13.87 1.37
N HIS A 16 -8.25 -13.17 2.09
CA HIS A 16 -8.16 -11.72 2.32
C HIS A 16 -6.82 -11.26 2.94
N TRP A 17 -6.20 -12.09 3.79
CA TRP A 17 -4.90 -11.77 4.38
C TRP A 17 -3.76 -11.72 3.35
N ILE A 18 -3.85 -12.47 2.24
CA ILE A 18 -2.85 -12.44 1.17
C ILE A 18 -2.92 -11.12 0.42
N TRP A 19 -4.13 -10.62 0.14
CA TRP A 19 -4.31 -9.29 -0.44
C TRP A 19 -3.70 -8.19 0.44
N PHE A 20 -3.82 -8.32 1.77
CA PHE A 20 -3.17 -7.41 2.70
C PHE A 20 -1.63 -7.46 2.61
N VAL A 21 -1.05 -8.66 2.51
CA VAL A 21 0.42 -8.82 2.37
C VAL A 21 0.91 -8.25 1.03
N ILE A 22 0.16 -8.48 -0.05
CA ILE A 22 0.48 -7.92 -1.37
C ILE A 22 0.42 -6.39 -1.34
N GLU A 23 -0.64 -5.82 -0.78
CA GLU A 23 -0.76 -4.36 -0.57
C GLU A 23 0.45 -3.84 0.24
N PHE A 24 0.78 -4.50 1.34
CA PHE A 24 1.94 -4.16 2.19
C PHE A 24 3.25 -4.14 1.41
N ALA A 25 3.54 -5.17 0.63
CA ALA A 25 4.77 -5.24 -0.15
C ALA A 25 4.84 -4.10 -1.20
N ILE A 26 3.73 -3.83 -1.88
CA ILE A 26 3.65 -2.76 -2.89
C ILE A 26 3.85 -1.39 -2.25
N VAL A 27 3.14 -1.09 -1.16
CA VAL A 27 3.21 0.20 -0.47
C VAL A 27 4.62 0.42 0.09
N LEU A 28 5.24 -0.61 0.67
CA LEU A 28 6.61 -0.55 1.17
C LEU A 28 7.61 -0.27 0.04
N ALA A 29 7.47 -0.96 -1.10
CA ALA A 29 8.33 -0.72 -2.27
C ALA A 29 8.19 0.70 -2.81
N VAL A 30 6.95 1.19 -2.98
CA VAL A 30 6.69 2.57 -3.43
C VAL A 30 7.23 3.60 -2.44
N SER A 31 7.04 3.37 -1.14
CA SER A 31 7.56 4.26 -0.09
C SER A 31 9.08 4.32 -0.09
N ALA A 32 9.75 3.19 -0.30
CA ALA A 32 11.21 3.14 -0.40
C ALA A 32 11.74 3.87 -1.65
N LEU A 33 11.08 3.70 -2.80
CA LEU A 33 11.44 4.42 -4.02
C LEU A 33 11.27 5.93 -3.85
N LEU A 34 10.12 6.38 -3.31
CA LEU A 34 9.89 7.79 -3.04
C LEU A 34 10.88 8.35 -2.02
N SER A 35 11.17 7.60 -0.96
CA SER A 35 12.15 8.02 0.04
C SER A 35 13.54 8.18 -0.55
N ARG A 36 13.95 7.29 -1.48
CA ARG A 36 15.21 7.42 -2.21
C ARG A 36 15.27 8.71 -3.02
N GLU A 37 14.22 9.03 -3.77
CA GLU A 37 14.15 10.26 -4.58
C GLU A 37 14.19 11.52 -3.69
N ILE A 38 13.45 11.51 -2.58
CA ILE A 38 13.45 12.63 -1.62
C ILE A 38 14.83 12.81 -0.99
N THR A 39 15.45 11.72 -0.54
CA THR A 39 16.76 11.75 0.10
C THR A 39 17.83 12.21 -0.90
N GLY A 40 17.74 11.77 -2.15
CA GLY A 40 18.64 12.19 -3.23
C GLY A 40 18.52 13.67 -3.60
N ALA A 41 17.40 14.31 -3.30
CA ALA A 41 17.24 15.76 -3.50
C ALA A 41 17.99 16.61 -2.45
N PHE A 42 18.43 16.02 -1.34
CA PHE A 42 19.23 16.70 -0.32
C PHE A 42 20.72 16.44 -0.54
N GLU A 43 21.37 17.33 -1.30
CA GLU A 43 22.82 17.29 -1.48
C GLU A 43 23.55 17.83 -0.24
N ASN A 44 24.71 17.25 0.11
CA ASN A 44 25.61 17.67 1.21
C ASN A 44 25.17 17.29 2.65
N LEU A 45 24.33 16.28 2.81
CA LEU A 45 24.10 15.69 4.14
C LEU A 45 25.21 14.72 4.51
N GLU A 46 25.57 14.68 5.80
CA GLU A 46 26.39 13.60 6.35
C GLU A 46 25.67 12.26 6.19
N GLU A 47 26.41 11.18 5.92
CA GLU A 47 25.85 9.84 5.64
C GLU A 47 24.86 9.37 6.72
N VAL A 48 25.18 9.62 7.99
CA VAL A 48 24.31 9.29 9.13
C VAL A 48 22.99 10.06 9.03
N MET A 49 23.05 11.37 8.75
CA MET A 49 21.85 12.21 8.60
C MET A 49 21.02 11.78 7.39
N GLN A 50 21.67 11.43 6.29
CA GLN A 50 21.02 10.95 5.08
C GLN A 50 20.22 9.66 5.34
N ASN A 51 20.78 8.72 6.11
CA ASN A 51 20.07 7.50 6.51
C ASN A 51 18.86 7.80 7.42
N TRP A 52 18.98 8.74 8.36
CA TRP A 52 17.86 9.17 9.19
C TRP A 52 16.74 9.81 8.37
N VAL A 53 17.09 10.66 7.40
CA VAL A 53 16.12 11.27 6.47
C VAL A 53 15.43 10.19 5.64
N PHE A 54 16.18 9.24 5.08
CA PHE A 54 15.61 8.13 4.33
C PHE A 54 14.63 7.29 5.18
N MET A 55 15.01 6.93 6.40
CA MET A 55 14.15 6.14 7.28
C MET A 55 12.93 6.93 7.78
N GLY A 56 13.09 8.23 8.03
CA GLY A 56 12.01 9.14 8.39
C GLY A 56 10.98 9.31 7.26
N CYS A 57 11.44 9.54 6.03
CA CYS A 57 10.57 9.64 4.86
C CYS A 57 9.89 8.30 4.54
N LEU A 58 10.63 7.19 4.60
CA LEU A 58 10.08 5.85 4.37
C LEU A 58 8.96 5.54 5.37
N SER A 59 9.22 5.72 6.67
CA SER A 59 8.23 5.45 7.72
C SER A 59 7.06 6.44 7.70
N GLY A 60 7.30 7.71 7.39
CA GLY A 60 6.26 8.73 7.25
C GLY A 60 5.29 8.44 6.11
N ILE A 61 5.81 8.16 4.90
CA ILE A 61 4.99 7.85 3.72
C ILE A 61 4.23 6.54 3.93
N PHE A 62 4.93 5.50 4.40
CA PHE A 62 4.34 4.19 4.66
C PHE A 62 3.26 4.29 5.74
N GLY A 63 3.55 4.93 6.87
CA GLY A 63 2.59 5.12 7.97
C GLY A 63 1.37 5.96 7.55
N ALA A 64 1.58 7.02 6.76
CA ALA A 64 0.49 7.84 6.22
C ALA A 64 -0.46 7.03 5.34
N TRP A 65 0.04 6.08 4.53
CA TRP A 65 -0.83 5.18 3.75
C TRP A 65 -1.78 4.39 4.65
N TYR A 66 -1.27 3.76 5.70
CA TYR A 66 -2.07 2.90 6.57
C TYR A 66 -3.01 3.66 7.52
N ILE A 67 -2.62 4.85 7.97
CA ILE A 67 -3.42 5.66 8.89
C ILE A 67 -4.47 6.48 8.13
N ILE A 68 -4.07 7.13 7.03
CA ILE A 68 -4.94 8.07 6.31
C ILE A 68 -5.68 7.33 5.19
N ILE A 69 -4.95 6.82 4.20
CA ILE A 69 -5.57 6.30 2.98
C ILE A 69 -6.38 5.04 3.30
N ARG A 70 -5.77 4.06 3.97
CA ARG A 70 -6.45 2.82 4.34
C ARG A 70 -7.56 3.05 5.37
N GLY A 71 -7.30 3.88 6.38
CA GLY A 71 -8.27 4.21 7.43
C GLY A 71 -9.50 4.98 6.94
N PHE A 72 -9.34 5.89 5.97
CA PHE A 72 -10.46 6.65 5.40
C PHE A 72 -11.14 5.94 4.22
N ILE A 73 -10.40 5.23 3.37
CA ILE A 73 -10.97 4.56 2.18
C ILE A 73 -11.71 3.28 2.56
N LEU A 74 -11.17 2.45 3.45
CA LEU A 74 -11.83 1.19 3.85
C LEU A 74 -12.99 1.38 4.84
N LYS A 75 -13.16 2.58 5.42
CA LYS A 75 -14.34 2.92 6.23
C LYS A 75 -15.54 3.38 5.40
N LYS A 76 -15.40 3.55 4.08
CA LYS A 76 -16.59 3.77 3.24
C LYS A 76 -17.46 2.50 3.32
N PRO A 77 -18.79 2.62 3.46
CA PRO A 77 -19.73 1.51 3.57
C PRO A 77 -19.94 0.77 2.24
N ILE A 78 -18.88 0.59 1.45
CA ILE A 78 -18.90 -0.13 0.17
C ILE A 78 -18.95 -1.65 0.38
N LEU A 79 -18.64 -2.12 1.61
CA LEU A 79 -18.77 -3.51 2.04
C LEU A 79 -20.04 -3.77 2.86
N THR A 80 -20.93 -2.77 3.02
CA THR A 80 -22.30 -3.04 3.49
C THR A 80 -23.12 -3.49 2.28
N SER A 81 -22.93 -4.75 1.88
CA SER A 81 -24.02 -5.46 1.23
C SER A 81 -25.10 -5.62 2.29
N ARG A 82 -26.15 -4.82 2.16
CA ARG A 82 -27.49 -5.31 2.55
C ARG A 82 -27.88 -6.48 1.65
#